data_AF-A0A8S1DX30-F1
#
_entry.id   AF-A0A8S1DX30-F1
#
_cell.length_a   1.000
_cell.length_b   1.000
_cell.length_c   1.000
_cell.angle_alpha   90.00
_cell.angle_beta   90.00
_cell.angle_gamma   90.00
#
_symmetry.space_group_name_H-M   'P 1'
#
loop_
_entity.id
_entity.type
_entity.pdbx_description
1 polymer ?
#
loop_
_entity_poly.entity_id
_entity_poly.type
_entity_poly.pdbx_seq_one_letter_code
_entity_poly.pdbx_strand_id
1 'polypeptide(L)'
;MTVLLTKKVDSQDTLIFSRCPTLNQSECSVSEESNTFVVTIYNPLAKKVNKFVRLPAPRDNGFTVTDLSTGKTLQVQFVPIPRSVEAIPVRLGKAKHELIFEAVDLPPLGFKSFHILTISFDDESHLIESISVNGKKTKLTQELMFYKSGKASLGLRASGAYIFRPDPNTPFAIATDKVKINSYKGPHVEEVHQVFSDWASQIVRLYKGASHVEVEWLVGPIPTDDHVGKEVISRFTTKIDSKRNFVTDSNSREYLNRTRNFRETWQADILEPVAANYYPITSAISIEDEETKLAVLTDRAQGGGSIADGTLELMVHRRLVNDDNYTV
;
A
#
# COMPACT_ATOMS: atom_id res chain seq x y z
N MET A 1 13.45 -4.81 1.65
CA MET A 1 14.15 -5.53 2.73
C MET A 1 13.89 -7.00 2.54
N THR A 2 14.88 -7.87 2.72
CA THR A 2 14.70 -9.31 2.47
C THR A 2 14.55 -10.01 3.81
N VAL A 3 13.41 -10.67 4.00
CA VAL A 3 13.14 -11.53 5.15
C VAL A 3 13.39 -12.98 4.74
N LEU A 4 14.32 -13.63 5.43
CA LEU A 4 14.64 -15.04 5.27
C LEU A 4 14.16 -15.78 6.52
N LEU A 5 13.58 -16.96 6.35
CA LEU A 5 13.10 -17.79 7.45
C LEU A 5 13.85 -19.12 7.42
N THR A 6 14.31 -19.60 8.56
CA THR A 6 14.97 -20.90 8.68
C THR A 6 14.21 -21.84 9.61
N LYS A 7 14.15 -23.12 9.22
CA LYS A 7 13.58 -24.23 10.00
C LYS A 7 14.72 -25.12 10.51
N LYS A 8 14.50 -25.81 11.64
CA LYS A 8 15.52 -26.67 12.27
C LYS A 8 15.85 -27.90 11.39
N VAL A 9 17.11 -28.30 11.51
CA VAL A 9 18.05 -29.00 10.62
C VAL A 9 17.75 -30.50 10.39
N ASP A 10 17.93 -30.98 9.14
CA ASP A 10 18.12 -32.39 8.78
C ASP A 10 19.58 -32.81 9.04
N SER A 11 19.84 -34.10 9.24
CA SER A 11 21.07 -34.82 9.63
C SER A 11 22.43 -34.43 9.03
N GLN A 12 22.51 -33.39 8.19
CA GLN A 12 23.74 -32.74 7.72
C GLN A 12 23.63 -31.22 7.97
N ASP A 13 24.51 -30.66 8.80
CA ASP A 13 24.61 -29.26 9.26
C ASP A 13 24.55 -28.18 8.16
N THR A 14 23.41 -28.06 7.47
CA THR A 14 23.18 -27.15 6.35
C THR A 14 22.00 -26.27 6.71
N LEU A 15 22.23 -24.96 6.83
CA LEU A 15 21.17 -23.98 7.08
C LEU A 15 20.32 -23.79 5.82
N ILE A 16 19.10 -24.31 5.82
CA ILE A 16 18.14 -24.12 4.73
C ILE A 16 17.35 -22.83 4.99
N PHE A 17 17.54 -21.85 4.11
CA PHE A 17 16.76 -20.61 4.11
C PHE A 17 15.57 -20.75 3.18
N SER A 18 14.39 -20.44 3.70
CA SER A 18 13.15 -20.26 2.96
C SER A 18 12.81 -18.78 2.84
N ARG A 19 12.17 -18.40 1.74
CA ARG A 19 11.63 -17.04 1.53
C ARG A 19 10.12 -17.12 1.49
N CYS A 20 9.45 -16.08 1.97
CA CYS A 20 8.01 -15.92 1.81
C CYS A 20 7.73 -14.82 0.78
N PRO A 21 7.62 -15.16 -0.52
CA PRO A 21 7.40 -14.17 -1.58
C PRO A 21 5.96 -13.62 -1.59
N THR A 22 5.03 -14.28 -0.91
CA THR A 22 3.58 -14.00 -0.91
C THR A 22 3.10 -13.29 0.35
N LEU A 23 3.98 -12.60 1.07
CA LEU A 23 3.60 -11.81 2.26
C LEU A 23 2.56 -10.72 1.94
N ASN A 24 2.47 -10.27 0.69
CA ASN A 24 1.42 -9.35 0.24
C ASN A 24 0.01 -9.96 0.23
N GLN A 25 -0.11 -11.29 0.29
CA GLN A 25 -1.36 -12.03 0.41
C GLN A 25 -1.54 -12.61 1.82
N SER A 26 -0.72 -12.17 2.78
CA SER A 26 -0.69 -12.72 4.13
C SER A 26 -0.54 -14.25 4.14
N GLU A 27 0.41 -14.77 3.35
CA GLU A 27 0.71 -16.20 3.23
C GLU A 27 2.22 -16.48 3.33
N CYS A 28 2.58 -17.41 4.22
CA CYS A 28 3.95 -17.84 4.48
C CYS A 28 3.96 -19.20 5.21
N SER A 29 4.22 -20.29 4.48
CA SER A 29 4.18 -21.66 5.04
C SER A 29 5.04 -21.84 6.29
N VAL A 30 6.21 -21.22 6.36
CA VAL A 30 7.11 -21.35 7.51
C VAL A 30 6.49 -20.77 8.78
N SER A 31 5.92 -19.56 8.72
CA SER A 31 5.33 -18.92 9.90
C SER A 31 3.97 -19.52 10.28
N GLU A 32 3.29 -20.17 9.34
CA GLU A 32 1.98 -20.80 9.55
C GLU A 32 2.06 -22.24 10.09
N GLU A 33 3.10 -22.99 9.70
CA GLU A 33 3.19 -24.43 9.99
C GLU A 33 4.28 -24.77 11.03
N SER A 34 5.23 -23.87 11.27
CA SER A 34 6.36 -24.17 12.16
C SER A 34 6.13 -23.66 13.57
N ASN A 35 6.29 -24.56 14.56
CA ASN A 35 6.21 -24.18 15.97
C ASN A 35 7.42 -23.35 16.45
N THR A 36 8.52 -23.40 15.72
CA THR A 36 9.71 -22.60 15.97
C THR A 36 10.45 -22.37 14.67
N PHE A 37 10.94 -21.15 14.48
CA PHE A 37 11.71 -20.77 13.31
C PHE A 37 12.54 -19.52 13.62
N VAL A 38 13.57 -19.26 12.81
CA VAL A 38 14.36 -18.02 12.90
C VAL A 38 14.06 -17.14 11.70
N VAL A 39 13.87 -15.85 11.95
CA VAL A 39 13.69 -14.80 10.96
C VAL A 39 15.00 -14.03 10.84
N THR A 40 15.69 -14.13 9.72
CA THR A 40 16.86 -13.31 9.40
C THR A 40 16.44 -12.16 8.48
N ILE A 41 16.72 -10.94 8.91
CA ILE A 41 16.34 -9.73 8.21
C ILE A 41 17.60 -9.08 7.70
N TYR A 42 17.75 -9.03 6.37
CA TYR A 42 18.85 -8.35 5.73
C TYR A 42 18.49 -6.91 5.38
N ASN A 43 19.31 -5.97 5.84
CA ASN A 43 19.26 -4.57 5.48
C ASN A 43 20.21 -4.29 4.30
N PRO A 44 19.69 -4.12 3.08
CA PRO A 44 20.52 -3.82 1.91
C PRO A 44 20.97 -2.36 1.86
N LEU A 45 20.56 -1.50 2.80
CA LEU A 45 20.92 -0.09 2.79
C LEU A 45 22.28 0.11 3.49
N ALA A 46 23.06 1.08 3.01
CA ALA A 46 24.31 1.52 3.63
C ALA A 46 24.12 2.35 4.91
N LYS A 47 22.92 2.35 5.49
CA LYS A 47 22.60 3.04 6.74
C LYS A 47 21.86 2.10 7.68
N LYS A 48 22.02 2.36 8.98
CA LYS A 48 21.27 1.68 10.02
C LYS A 48 19.79 2.02 9.88
N VAL A 49 18.92 1.04 10.03
CA VAL A 49 17.47 1.24 9.98
C VAL A 49 16.74 0.44 11.07
N ASN A 50 15.62 0.97 11.53
CA ASN A 50 14.61 0.19 12.23
C ASN A 50 13.52 -0.17 11.22
N LYS A 51 12.96 -1.38 11.31
CA LYS A 51 11.84 -1.79 10.45
C LYS A 51 10.87 -2.68 11.21
N PHE A 52 9.58 -2.41 11.07
CA PHE A 52 8.54 -3.33 11.50
C PHE A 52 8.45 -4.53 10.57
N VAL A 53 8.41 -5.72 11.17
CA VAL A 53 8.34 -7.01 10.50
C VAL A 53 6.93 -7.53 10.69
N ARG A 54 6.30 -8.00 9.61
CA ARG A 54 4.97 -8.60 9.62
C ARG A 54 5.05 -10.02 9.09
N LEU A 55 4.51 -10.98 9.82
CA LEU A 55 4.48 -12.39 9.45
C LEU A 55 3.07 -12.96 9.62
N PRO A 56 2.55 -13.70 8.62
CA PRO A 56 1.28 -14.39 8.73
C PRO A 56 1.30 -15.39 9.88
N ALA A 57 0.30 -15.29 10.76
CA ALA A 57 0.14 -16.12 11.94
C ALA A 57 -1.26 -16.77 11.95
N PRO A 58 -1.36 -18.08 12.24
CA PRO A 58 -2.65 -18.78 12.34
C PRO A 58 -3.51 -18.30 13.53
N ARG A 59 -2.90 -17.66 14.53
CA ARG A 59 -3.55 -17.23 15.79
C ARG A 59 -3.02 -15.85 16.21
N ASP A 60 -3.71 -15.21 17.15
CA ASP A 60 -3.40 -13.89 17.71
C ASP A 60 -2.66 -13.94 19.06
N ASN A 61 -2.26 -15.14 19.49
CA ASN A 61 -1.54 -15.38 20.73
C ASN A 61 -0.46 -16.43 20.50
N GLY A 62 0.33 -16.71 21.53
CA GLY A 62 1.24 -17.85 21.43
C GLY A 62 2.46 -17.58 20.58
N PHE A 63 2.88 -16.34 20.33
CA PHE A 63 4.18 -16.08 19.69
C PHE A 63 5.07 -15.25 20.61
N THR A 64 6.29 -15.72 20.80
CA THR A 64 7.37 -14.97 21.45
C THR A 64 8.46 -14.71 20.43
N VAL A 65 8.94 -13.47 20.37
CA VAL A 65 10.00 -13.04 19.47
C VAL A 65 11.21 -12.62 20.29
N THR A 66 12.35 -13.26 20.06
CA THR A 66 13.61 -12.97 20.77
C THR A 66 14.67 -12.51 19.76
N ASP A 67 15.26 -11.35 19.98
CA ASP A 67 16.42 -10.90 19.20
C ASP A 67 17.64 -11.74 19.56
N LEU A 68 18.17 -12.51 18.61
CA LEU A 68 19.30 -13.41 18.87
C LEU A 68 20.62 -12.67 19.13
N SER A 69 20.73 -11.40 18.74
CA SER A 69 21.93 -10.60 18.98
C SER A 69 22.03 -10.08 20.42
N THR A 70 20.88 -9.89 21.08
CA THR A 70 20.81 -9.30 22.43
C THR A 70 20.24 -10.26 23.47
N GLY A 71 19.60 -11.35 23.05
CA GLY A 71 18.83 -12.25 23.91
C GLY A 71 17.51 -11.64 24.43
N LYS A 72 17.16 -10.43 24.01
CA LYS A 72 15.98 -9.70 24.51
C LYS A 72 14.71 -10.18 23.82
N THR A 73 13.70 -10.51 24.62
CA THR A 73 12.33 -10.75 24.14
C THR A 73 11.67 -9.42 23.78
N LEU A 74 11.11 -9.36 22.57
CA LEU A 74 10.48 -8.17 22.01
C LEU A 74 8.99 -8.16 22.31
N GLN A 75 8.44 -6.95 22.48
CA GLN A 75 7.00 -6.74 22.47
C GLN A 75 6.47 -7.07 21.07
N VAL A 76 5.35 -7.77 21.00
CA VAL A 76 4.66 -8.10 19.74
C VAL A 76 3.27 -7.49 19.70
N GLN A 77 2.71 -7.35 18.51
CA GLN A 77 1.33 -6.99 18.27
C GLN A 77 0.74 -7.93 17.23
N PHE A 78 -0.52 -8.32 17.41
CA PHE A 78 -1.28 -9.05 16.40
C PHE A 78 -2.33 -8.15 15.79
N VAL A 79 -2.55 -8.31 14.49
CA VAL A 79 -3.61 -7.60 13.78
C VAL A 79 -4.34 -8.60 12.88
N PRO A 80 -5.67 -8.70 12.93
CA PRO A 80 -6.40 -9.62 12.08
C PRO A 80 -6.20 -9.28 10.60
N ILE A 81 -6.12 -10.32 9.76
CA ILE A 81 -5.99 -10.15 8.31
C ILE A 81 -7.32 -9.57 7.79
N PRO A 82 -7.29 -8.52 6.94
CA PRO A 82 -8.50 -7.97 6.35
C PRO A 82 -9.28 -9.04 5.56
N ARG A 83 -10.60 -9.04 5.66
CA ARG A 83 -11.46 -9.99 4.93
C ARG A 83 -11.22 -9.99 3.42
N SER A 84 -10.89 -8.84 2.84
CA SER A 84 -10.59 -8.72 1.41
C SER A 84 -9.30 -9.44 1.02
N VAL A 85 -8.31 -9.47 1.91
CA VAL A 85 -7.07 -10.27 1.75
C VAL A 85 -7.37 -11.76 1.96
N GLU A 86 -8.16 -12.11 2.98
CA GLU A 86 -8.59 -13.51 3.21
C GLU A 86 -9.37 -14.08 2.01
N ALA A 87 -10.12 -13.24 1.30
CA ALA A 87 -10.96 -13.60 0.16
C ALA A 87 -10.21 -13.59 -1.19
N ILE A 88 -8.90 -13.33 -1.23
CA ILE A 88 -8.11 -13.43 -2.47
C ILE A 88 -8.22 -14.86 -3.03
N PRO A 89 -8.75 -15.08 -4.26
CA PRO A 89 -9.06 -16.43 -4.75
C PRO A 89 -7.88 -17.40 -4.82
N VAL A 90 -6.66 -16.87 -4.97
CA VAL A 90 -5.42 -17.65 -5.09
C VAL A 90 -4.70 -17.85 -3.75
N ARG A 91 -5.23 -17.29 -2.65
CA ARG A 91 -4.65 -17.41 -1.32
C ARG A 91 -4.97 -18.77 -0.72
N LEU A 92 -3.94 -19.53 -0.35
CA LEU A 92 -4.05 -20.88 0.22
C LEU A 92 -3.69 -20.92 1.71
N GLY A 93 -3.11 -19.83 2.24
CA GLY A 93 -2.73 -19.69 3.64
C GLY A 93 -3.90 -19.79 4.63
N LYS A 94 -3.61 -20.37 5.80
CA LYS A 94 -4.52 -20.53 6.95
C LYS A 94 -4.39 -19.40 7.97
N ALA A 95 -3.39 -18.53 7.82
CA ALA A 95 -3.19 -17.38 8.69
C ALA A 95 -4.48 -16.55 8.86
N LYS A 96 -4.71 -16.09 10.09
CA LYS A 96 -5.83 -15.21 10.46
C LYS A 96 -5.37 -13.87 11.00
N HIS A 97 -4.10 -13.77 11.38
CA HIS A 97 -3.50 -12.58 11.96
C HIS A 97 -2.14 -12.32 11.32
N GLU A 98 -1.66 -11.10 11.44
CA GLU A 98 -0.29 -10.70 11.18
C GLU A 98 0.41 -10.48 12.53
N LEU A 99 1.46 -11.25 12.79
CA LEU A 99 2.39 -11.02 13.91
C LEU A 99 3.32 -9.86 13.54
N ILE A 100 3.37 -8.84 14.38
CA ILE A 100 4.12 -7.61 14.16
C ILE A 100 5.13 -7.38 15.29
N PHE A 101 6.39 -7.13 14.93
CA PHE A 101 7.43 -6.71 15.87
C PHE A 101 8.41 -5.74 15.22
N GLU A 102 9.08 -4.90 16.02
CA GLU A 102 10.09 -3.96 15.53
C GLU A 102 11.49 -4.58 15.55
N ALA A 103 12.12 -4.68 14.38
CA ALA A 103 13.54 -5.00 14.27
C ALA A 103 14.35 -3.71 14.34
N VAL A 104 14.89 -3.42 15.54
CA VAL A 104 15.70 -2.23 15.82
C VAL A 104 17.17 -2.43 15.50
N ASP A 105 17.85 -1.34 15.14
CA ASP A 105 19.30 -1.27 14.91
C ASP A 105 19.80 -2.27 13.85
N LEU A 106 19.07 -2.48 12.75
CA LEU A 106 19.55 -3.33 11.66
C LEU A 106 20.81 -2.68 11.04
N PRO A 107 21.95 -3.38 11.04
CA PRO A 107 23.22 -2.78 10.63
C PRO A 107 23.23 -2.46 9.13
N PRO A 108 23.99 -1.45 8.69
CA PRO A 108 24.25 -1.19 7.27
C PRO A 108 24.78 -2.45 6.56
N LEU A 109 24.22 -2.79 5.38
CA LEU A 109 24.65 -3.93 4.56
C LEU A 109 24.81 -5.23 5.36
N GLY A 110 23.96 -5.43 6.37
CA GLY A 110 24.08 -6.51 7.32
C GLY A 110 22.72 -7.07 7.71
N PHE A 111 22.71 -7.99 8.68
CA PHE A 111 21.50 -8.67 9.10
C PHE A 111 21.37 -8.75 10.61
N LYS A 112 20.13 -8.94 11.08
CA LYS A 112 19.84 -9.45 12.42
C LYS A 112 18.92 -10.65 12.31
N SER A 113 19.03 -11.58 13.25
CA SER A 113 18.20 -12.78 13.32
C SER A 113 17.34 -12.75 14.58
N PHE A 114 16.09 -13.16 14.44
CA PHE A 114 15.08 -13.19 15.50
C PHE A 114 14.54 -14.60 15.62
N HIS A 115 14.55 -15.15 16.82
CA HIS A 115 13.99 -16.45 17.09
C HIS A 115 12.52 -16.32 17.44
N ILE A 116 11.67 -17.07 16.74
CA ILE A 116 10.23 -17.10 16.94
C ILE A 116 9.89 -18.44 17.57
N LEU A 117 9.23 -18.38 18.72
CA LEU A 117 8.69 -19.53 19.42
C LEU A 117 7.19 -19.41 19.46
N THR A 118 6.51 -20.45 18.98
CA THR A 118 5.08 -20.58 19.20
C THR A 118 4.82 -21.34 20.49
N ILE A 119 3.98 -20.79 21.36
CA ILE A 119 3.51 -21.41 22.59
C ILE A 119 2.03 -21.71 22.38
N SER A 120 1.65 -22.97 22.53
CA SER A 120 0.24 -23.38 22.49
C SER A 120 -0.48 -22.89 23.75
N PHE A 121 -1.62 -22.22 23.58
CA PHE A 121 -2.54 -21.86 24.64
C PHE A 121 -3.89 -22.57 24.46
N ASP A 122 -4.63 -22.70 25.56
CA ASP A 122 -6.02 -23.21 25.62
C ASP A 122 -7.01 -22.09 25.25
N ASP A 123 -8.07 -22.43 24.51
CA ASP A 123 -8.82 -21.54 23.60
C ASP A 123 -9.89 -20.63 24.27
N GLU A 124 -9.94 -20.50 25.60
CA GLU A 124 -11.15 -19.99 26.28
C GLU A 124 -11.20 -18.52 26.76
N SER A 125 -10.16 -17.68 26.65
CA SER A 125 -10.25 -16.35 27.33
C SER A 125 -9.63 -15.12 26.67
N HIS A 126 -9.52 -15.07 25.33
CA HIS A 126 -8.88 -13.98 24.56
C HIS A 126 -9.45 -12.55 24.78
N LEU A 127 -9.03 -11.82 25.83
CA LEU A 127 -9.40 -10.40 26.06
C LEU A 127 -8.23 -9.50 26.51
N ILE A 128 -8.23 -8.25 26.02
CA ILE A 128 -8.01 -6.92 26.68
C ILE A 128 -7.76 -5.88 25.56
N GLU A 129 -8.53 -4.80 25.40
CA GLU A 129 -8.66 -3.52 26.15
C GLU A 129 -7.58 -2.43 25.82
N SER A 130 -8.05 -1.24 25.43
CA SER A 130 -7.49 -0.21 24.51
C SER A 130 -6.33 0.69 25.00
N ILE A 131 -5.66 1.44 24.08
CA ILE A 131 -4.88 2.70 24.33
C ILE A 131 -4.88 3.65 23.08
N SER A 132 -4.65 4.97 23.29
CA SER A 132 -4.70 6.09 22.30
C SER A 132 -3.49 7.05 22.36
N VAL A 133 -3.11 7.74 21.26
CA VAL A 133 -2.00 8.75 21.23
C VAL A 133 -2.15 9.95 20.23
N ASN A 134 -1.84 11.18 20.73
CA ASN A 134 -1.27 12.46 20.16
C ASN A 134 -1.82 13.28 18.95
N GLY A 135 -2.92 14.02 19.15
CA GLY A 135 -2.81 15.48 19.39
C GLY A 135 -2.75 16.56 18.28
N LYS A 136 -2.33 16.35 17.03
CA LYS A 136 -2.35 17.42 15.98
C LYS A 136 -3.03 16.95 14.70
N LYS A 137 -4.12 17.62 14.31
CA LYS A 137 -5.01 17.22 13.20
C LYS A 137 -4.86 18.18 12.02
N THR A 138 -4.28 17.70 10.93
CA THR A 138 -4.42 18.32 9.60
C THR A 138 -5.43 17.51 8.80
N LYS A 139 -6.38 18.17 8.14
CA LYS A 139 -7.43 17.49 7.37
C LYS A 139 -6.85 17.03 6.03
N LEU A 140 -6.47 15.75 5.97
CA LEU A 140 -6.21 15.00 4.76
C LEU A 140 -7.38 14.04 4.57
N THR A 141 -8.00 14.04 3.39
CA THR A 141 -8.93 12.99 2.99
C THR A 141 -8.29 12.18 1.88
N GLN A 142 -8.32 10.86 2.01
CA GLN A 142 -7.93 9.96 0.94
C GLN A 142 -9.11 9.05 0.62
N GLU A 143 -9.38 8.86 -0.67
CA GLU A 143 -10.51 8.08 -1.17
C GLU A 143 -10.13 7.29 -2.43
N LEU A 144 -10.75 6.12 -2.61
CA LEU A 144 -10.73 5.39 -3.87
C LEU A 144 -11.93 5.80 -4.73
N MET A 145 -11.64 6.21 -5.96
CA MET A 145 -12.63 6.61 -6.97
C MET A 145 -12.30 5.97 -8.31
N PHE A 146 -13.13 6.17 -9.32
CA PHE A 146 -12.79 5.75 -10.69
C PHE A 146 -13.27 6.73 -11.75
N TYR A 147 -12.51 6.86 -12.82
CA TYR A 147 -12.99 7.44 -14.07
C TYR A 147 -13.67 6.37 -14.93
N LYS A 148 -14.72 6.76 -15.67
CA LYS A 148 -15.29 5.92 -16.72
C LYS A 148 -14.46 6.07 -17.99
N SER A 149 -14.12 4.96 -18.61
CA SER A 149 -13.36 4.95 -19.85
C SER A 149 -14.19 5.52 -21.00
N GLY A 150 -13.65 6.49 -21.72
CA GLY A 150 -14.26 7.06 -22.92
C GLY A 150 -14.38 6.04 -24.05
N LYS A 151 -15.51 6.09 -24.76
CA LYS A 151 -15.78 5.25 -25.95
C LYS A 151 -15.36 5.99 -27.23
N ALA A 152 -14.95 5.25 -28.25
CA ALA A 152 -14.67 5.84 -29.55
C ALA A 152 -15.91 6.57 -30.09
N SER A 153 -15.73 7.79 -30.57
CA SER A 153 -16.76 8.62 -31.21
C SER A 153 -16.13 9.44 -32.33
N LEU A 154 -16.93 10.16 -33.12
CA LEU A 154 -16.41 10.91 -34.25
C LEU A 154 -15.28 11.86 -33.81
N GLY A 155 -14.06 11.62 -34.30
CA GLY A 155 -12.86 12.41 -33.96
C GLY A 155 -12.21 12.09 -32.61
N LEU A 156 -12.77 11.22 -31.77
CA LEU A 156 -12.23 10.87 -30.46
C LEU A 156 -11.99 9.36 -30.31
N ARG A 157 -10.79 8.98 -29.86
CA ARG A 157 -10.41 7.58 -29.62
C ARG A 157 -10.96 7.07 -28.30
N ALA A 158 -11.17 5.75 -28.18
CA ALA A 158 -11.48 5.13 -26.90
C ALA A 158 -10.29 5.20 -25.93
N SER A 159 -10.55 5.05 -24.64
CA SER A 159 -9.50 4.73 -23.68
C SER A 159 -9.08 3.25 -23.84
N GLY A 160 -7.77 2.99 -23.79
CA GLY A 160 -7.19 1.66 -23.99
C GLY A 160 -5.88 1.48 -23.23
N ALA A 161 -5.06 0.53 -23.67
CA ALA A 161 -3.79 0.20 -23.04
C ALA A 161 -2.83 1.41 -22.96
N TYR A 162 -2.85 2.27 -23.97
CA TYR A 162 -2.00 3.45 -24.08
C TYR A 162 -2.74 4.74 -23.72
N ILE A 163 -3.98 4.88 -24.20
CA ILE A 163 -4.74 6.11 -24.05
C ILE A 163 -5.51 6.10 -22.73
N PHE A 164 -5.30 7.16 -21.95
CA PHE A 164 -6.23 7.57 -20.91
C PHE A 164 -7.17 8.65 -21.46
N ARG A 165 -8.46 8.34 -21.58
CA ARG A 165 -9.51 9.30 -21.94
C ARG A 165 -10.71 9.12 -21.03
N PRO A 166 -10.81 9.86 -19.92
CA PRO A 166 -11.98 9.79 -19.05
C PRO A 166 -13.18 10.47 -19.72
N ASP A 167 -14.37 9.87 -19.59
CA ASP A 167 -15.61 10.44 -20.11
C ASP A 167 -16.79 10.09 -19.17
N PRO A 168 -17.28 11.04 -18.36
CA PRO A 168 -16.84 12.44 -18.26
C PRO A 168 -15.48 12.60 -17.55
N ASN A 169 -14.94 13.82 -17.58
CA ASN A 169 -13.74 14.24 -16.83
C ASN A 169 -13.92 14.27 -15.28
N THR A 170 -15.07 13.84 -14.77
CA THR A 170 -15.36 13.78 -13.33
C THR A 170 -15.33 12.32 -12.88
N PRO A 171 -14.56 11.96 -11.83
CA PRO A 171 -14.58 10.60 -11.33
C PRO A 171 -15.82 10.32 -10.49
N PHE A 172 -16.11 9.05 -10.29
CA PHE A 172 -17.21 8.53 -9.52
C PHE A 172 -16.67 7.86 -8.24
N ALA A 173 -17.40 8.00 -7.14
CA ALA A 173 -17.11 7.24 -5.93
C ALA A 173 -17.29 5.74 -6.19
N ILE A 174 -16.40 4.91 -5.63
CA ILE A 174 -16.56 3.44 -5.69
C ILE A 174 -17.64 2.97 -4.73
N ALA A 175 -17.69 3.57 -3.53
CA ALA A 175 -18.69 3.22 -2.54
C ALA A 175 -20.06 3.74 -2.96
N THR A 176 -21.03 2.83 -3.09
CA THR A 176 -22.44 3.16 -3.33
C THR A 176 -23.14 3.59 -2.04
N ASP A 177 -22.63 3.13 -0.89
CA ASP A 177 -23.11 3.43 0.46
C ASP A 177 -21.97 3.97 1.34
N LYS A 178 -22.14 3.94 2.67
CA LYS A 178 -21.08 4.29 3.62
C LYS A 178 -19.96 3.26 3.58
N VAL A 179 -18.72 3.74 3.47
CA VAL A 179 -17.50 2.92 3.62
C VAL A 179 -17.53 2.20 4.96
N LYS A 180 -17.35 0.88 4.94
CA LYS A 180 -17.24 0.08 6.18
C LYS A 180 -15.84 0.26 6.75
N ILE A 181 -15.74 0.57 8.04
CA ILE A 181 -14.48 0.93 8.71
C ILE A 181 -14.28 0.04 9.93
N ASN A 182 -13.13 -0.63 10.00
CA ASN A 182 -12.66 -1.33 11.19
C ASN A 182 -11.33 -0.72 11.62
N SER A 183 -11.21 -0.32 12.88
CA SER A 183 -10.01 0.31 13.42
C SER A 183 -9.34 -0.58 14.45
N TYR A 184 -8.02 -0.73 14.34
CA TYR A 184 -7.19 -1.52 15.23
C TYR A 184 -6.11 -0.64 15.82
N LYS A 185 -5.99 -0.64 17.15
CA LYS A 185 -4.96 0.09 17.86
C LYS A 185 -4.10 -0.87 18.64
N GLY A 186 -2.79 -0.68 18.60
CA GLY A 186 -1.87 -1.44 19.42
C GLY A 186 -0.54 -0.70 19.64
N PRO A 187 0.39 -1.33 20.36
CA PRO A 187 1.62 -0.67 20.79
C PRO A 187 2.61 -0.34 19.67
N HIS A 188 2.47 -0.96 18.49
CA HIS A 188 3.40 -0.83 17.35
C HIS A 188 2.75 -0.18 16.12
N VAL A 189 1.48 -0.45 15.86
CA VAL A 189 0.75 0.10 14.72
C VAL A 189 -0.69 0.40 15.10
N GLU A 190 -1.18 1.54 14.64
CA GLU A 190 -2.61 1.81 14.51
C GLU A 190 -2.96 1.66 13.03
N GLU A 191 -3.95 0.83 12.71
CA GLU A 191 -4.41 0.68 11.33
C GLU A 191 -5.93 0.68 11.19
N VAL A 192 -6.39 1.16 10.05
CA VAL A 192 -7.80 1.31 9.71
C VAL A 192 -8.06 0.57 8.41
N HIS A 193 -8.90 -0.44 8.46
CA HIS A 193 -9.39 -1.18 7.30
C HIS A 193 -10.63 -0.51 6.78
N GLN A 194 -10.66 -0.19 5.49
CA GLN A 194 -11.75 0.50 4.84
C GLN A 194 -12.20 -0.32 3.62
N VAL A 195 -13.48 -0.68 3.60
CA VAL A 195 -14.09 -1.42 2.50
C VAL A 195 -15.06 -0.50 1.77
N PHE A 196 -14.72 -0.14 0.53
CA PHE A 196 -15.53 0.74 -0.32
C PHE A 196 -16.60 -0.05 -1.08
N SER A 197 -16.24 -1.23 -1.57
CA SER A 197 -17.13 -2.16 -2.26
C SER A 197 -16.55 -3.58 -2.18
N ASP A 198 -17.26 -4.56 -2.72
CA ASP A 198 -16.81 -5.96 -2.74
C ASP A 198 -15.54 -6.16 -3.60
N TRP A 199 -15.18 -5.22 -4.46
CA TRP A 199 -14.01 -5.27 -5.33
C TRP A 199 -12.95 -4.20 -5.02
N ALA A 200 -13.14 -3.38 -3.98
CA ALA A 200 -12.20 -2.33 -3.61
C ALA A 200 -12.16 -2.08 -2.09
N SER A 201 -10.97 -2.23 -1.53
CA SER A 201 -10.68 -1.95 -0.13
C SER A 201 -9.30 -1.32 0.03
N GLN A 202 -9.05 -0.71 1.19
CA GLN A 202 -7.74 -0.21 1.54
C GLN A 202 -7.48 -0.33 3.04
N ILE A 203 -6.21 -0.21 3.40
CA ILE A 203 -5.70 -0.25 4.75
C ILE A 203 -4.78 0.95 4.93
N VAL A 204 -5.09 1.78 5.92
CA VAL A 204 -4.26 2.92 6.30
C VAL A 204 -3.52 2.56 7.57
N ARG A 205 -2.19 2.62 7.56
CA ARG A 205 -1.34 2.19 8.68
C ARG A 205 -0.45 3.31 9.17
N LEU A 206 -0.48 3.55 10.47
CA LEU A 206 0.43 4.44 11.17
C LEU A 206 1.27 3.61 12.13
N TYR A 207 2.53 3.39 11.76
CA TYR A 207 3.48 2.73 12.66
C TYR A 207 3.99 3.71 13.72
N LYS A 208 4.23 3.21 14.92
CA LYS A 208 4.78 4.00 16.03
C LYS A 208 6.14 4.57 15.64
N GLY A 209 6.29 5.88 15.83
CA GLY A 209 7.52 6.60 15.50
C GLY A 209 7.77 6.84 14.00
N ALA A 210 6.91 6.33 13.11
CA ALA A 210 7.01 6.64 11.69
C ALA A 210 6.59 8.10 11.43
N SER A 211 7.34 8.77 10.55
CA SER A 211 7.03 10.12 10.08
C SER A 211 6.06 10.14 8.90
N HIS A 212 5.50 8.98 8.52
CA HIS A 212 4.62 8.81 7.38
C HIS A 212 3.54 7.77 7.68
N VAL A 213 2.52 7.75 6.84
CA VAL A 213 1.43 6.76 6.85
C VAL A 213 1.60 5.87 5.63
N GLU A 214 1.44 4.56 5.80
CA GLU A 214 1.37 3.61 4.69
C GLU A 214 -0.10 3.43 4.27
N VAL A 215 -0.38 3.54 2.96
CA VAL A 215 -1.71 3.31 2.40
C VAL A 215 -1.61 2.15 1.42
N GLU A 216 -2.20 1.02 1.78
CA GLU A 216 -2.26 -0.18 0.95
C GLU A 216 -3.66 -0.34 0.39
N TRP A 217 -3.79 -0.60 -0.90
CA TRP A 217 -5.08 -0.80 -1.56
C TRP A 217 -5.14 -2.20 -2.17
N LEU A 218 -6.33 -2.79 -2.16
CA LEU A 218 -6.65 -4.01 -2.87
C LEU A 218 -7.86 -3.74 -3.76
N VAL A 219 -7.61 -3.73 -5.07
CA VAL A 219 -8.58 -3.40 -6.12
C VAL A 219 -8.64 -4.54 -7.10
N GLY A 220 -9.82 -5.13 -7.26
CA GLY A 220 -10.08 -6.19 -8.24
C GLY A 220 -10.93 -7.34 -7.68
N PRO A 221 -11.59 -8.11 -8.57
CA PRO A 221 -11.72 -7.86 -10.00
C PRO A 221 -12.64 -6.65 -10.28
N ILE A 222 -12.17 -5.71 -11.11
CA ILE A 222 -12.97 -4.52 -11.46
C ILE A 222 -14.17 -4.96 -12.30
N PRO A 223 -15.42 -4.62 -11.93
CA PRO A 223 -16.61 -5.08 -12.64
C PRO A 223 -16.76 -4.38 -14.00
N THR A 224 -17.12 -5.15 -15.02
CA THR A 224 -17.36 -4.65 -16.40
C THR A 224 -18.66 -5.16 -17.00
N ASP A 225 -19.52 -5.78 -16.19
CA ASP A 225 -20.80 -6.36 -16.63
C ASP A 225 -21.79 -5.28 -17.12
N ASP A 226 -21.56 -4.03 -16.73
CA ASP A 226 -22.25 -2.83 -17.22
C ASP A 226 -21.71 -2.32 -18.58
N HIS A 227 -20.73 -3.01 -19.17
CA HIS A 227 -20.02 -2.59 -20.38
C HIS A 227 -19.38 -1.19 -20.28
N VAL A 228 -18.96 -0.81 -19.07
CA VAL A 228 -18.23 0.43 -18.78
C VAL A 228 -16.87 0.11 -18.19
N GLY A 229 -15.81 0.48 -18.89
CA GLY A 229 -14.44 0.40 -18.36
C GLY A 229 -14.25 1.39 -17.21
N LYS A 230 -13.48 0.98 -16.21
CA LYS A 230 -13.26 1.74 -14.97
C LYS A 230 -11.77 1.84 -14.70
N GLU A 231 -11.36 3.06 -14.39
CA GLU A 231 -9.97 3.41 -14.14
C GLU A 231 -9.85 3.99 -12.75
N VAL A 232 -9.35 3.16 -11.84
CA VAL A 232 -9.42 3.36 -10.40
C VAL A 232 -8.27 4.25 -9.96
N ILE A 233 -8.59 5.27 -9.17
CA ILE A 233 -7.66 6.24 -8.63
C ILE A 233 -7.70 6.24 -7.11
N SER A 234 -6.54 6.46 -6.48
CA SER A 234 -6.41 6.90 -5.10
C SER A 234 -6.21 8.41 -5.10
N ARG A 235 -7.21 9.17 -4.64
CA ARG A 235 -7.14 10.63 -4.56
C ARG A 235 -6.88 11.08 -3.12
N PHE A 236 -5.94 11.98 -2.97
CA PHE A 236 -5.61 12.70 -1.74
C PHE A 236 -6.07 14.15 -1.90
N THR A 237 -6.84 14.65 -0.94
CA THR A 237 -7.36 16.02 -0.93
C THR A 237 -6.99 16.70 0.39
N THR A 238 -6.47 17.91 0.26
CA THR A 238 -5.97 18.75 1.35
C THR A 238 -6.47 20.19 1.18
N LYS A 239 -6.05 21.09 2.08
CA LYS A 239 -6.27 22.53 1.94
C LYS A 239 -5.08 23.28 1.32
N ILE A 240 -4.07 22.56 0.84
CA ILE A 240 -2.84 23.17 0.29
C ILE A 240 -3.20 24.04 -0.92
N ASP A 241 -2.84 25.31 -0.88
CA ASP A 241 -2.98 26.20 -2.05
C ASP A 241 -1.79 26.01 -3.00
N SER A 242 -1.86 24.93 -3.78
CA SER A 242 -0.77 24.54 -4.68
C SER A 242 -0.63 25.42 -5.92
N LYS A 243 -1.54 26.39 -6.15
CA LYS A 243 -1.51 27.34 -7.27
C LYS A 243 -1.24 26.66 -8.62
N ARG A 244 -1.94 25.55 -8.91
CA ARG A 244 -1.79 24.67 -10.09
C ARG A 244 -0.47 23.93 -10.21
N ASN A 245 0.47 24.09 -9.29
CA ASN A 245 1.80 23.50 -9.34
C ASN A 245 1.88 22.19 -8.57
N PHE A 246 2.60 21.24 -9.13
CA PHE A 246 2.94 19.97 -8.49
C PHE A 246 4.28 19.47 -9.03
N VAL A 247 4.86 18.50 -8.35
CA VAL A 247 6.20 17.99 -8.68
C VAL A 247 6.12 16.48 -8.88
N THR A 248 6.76 15.98 -9.93
CA THR A 248 6.82 14.54 -10.26
C THR A 248 8.26 14.13 -10.51
N ASP A 249 8.63 12.92 -10.14
CA ASP A 249 9.95 12.38 -10.45
C ASP A 249 10.14 12.06 -11.95
N SER A 250 11.40 12.02 -12.38
CA SER A 250 11.85 11.52 -13.68
C SER A 250 12.72 10.28 -13.45
N ASN A 251 12.12 9.09 -13.63
CA ASN A 251 12.76 7.79 -13.39
C ASN A 251 13.43 7.68 -12.01
N SER A 252 12.75 8.17 -10.97
CA SER A 252 13.22 8.18 -9.58
C SER A 252 14.51 8.96 -9.34
N ARG A 253 14.82 9.92 -10.21
CA ARG A 253 16.00 10.80 -10.11
C ARG A 253 15.60 12.24 -9.88
N GLU A 254 15.56 13.03 -10.95
CA GLU A 254 15.28 14.46 -10.87
C GLU A 254 13.79 14.70 -10.67
N TYR A 255 13.48 15.74 -9.89
CA TYR A 255 12.12 16.21 -9.71
C TYR A 255 11.83 17.33 -10.70
N LEU A 256 10.74 17.17 -11.46
CA LEU A 256 10.31 18.13 -12.46
C LEU A 256 9.06 18.87 -11.98
N ASN A 257 9.09 20.20 -12.11
CA ASN A 257 7.94 21.05 -11.84
C ASN A 257 6.90 20.87 -12.96
N ARG A 258 5.65 20.70 -12.56
CA ARG A 258 4.49 20.59 -13.44
C ARG A 258 3.51 21.69 -13.08
N THR A 259 2.92 22.30 -14.10
CA THR A 259 1.83 23.26 -13.93
C THR A 259 0.61 22.74 -14.68
N ARG A 260 -0.51 22.55 -13.97
CA ARG A 260 -1.76 22.05 -14.55
C ARG A 260 -2.18 22.93 -15.73
N ASN A 261 -2.51 22.31 -16.87
CA ASN A 261 -2.91 22.96 -18.13
C ASN A 261 -1.86 23.92 -18.72
N PHE A 262 -0.57 23.58 -18.62
CA PHE A 262 0.51 24.38 -19.17
C PHE A 262 1.59 23.53 -19.85
N ARG A 263 2.25 24.10 -20.86
CA ARG A 263 3.40 23.54 -21.58
C ARG A 263 4.43 24.65 -21.76
N GLU A 264 5.69 24.36 -21.45
CA GLU A 264 6.77 25.37 -21.48
C GLU A 264 7.13 25.79 -22.91
N THR A 265 7.09 24.84 -23.86
CA THR A 265 7.67 25.03 -25.19
C THR A 265 6.66 25.39 -26.28
N TRP A 266 5.35 25.30 -26.03
CA TRP A 266 4.31 25.72 -26.96
C TRP A 266 3.01 26.11 -26.26
N GLN A 267 2.17 26.89 -26.92
CA GLN A 267 0.80 27.17 -26.46
C GLN A 267 -0.09 25.98 -26.81
N ALA A 268 -0.48 25.20 -25.79
CA ALA A 268 -1.31 24.03 -25.96
C ALA A 268 -2.80 24.36 -25.75
N ASP A 269 -3.65 23.94 -26.69
CA ASP A 269 -5.09 23.85 -26.47
C ASP A 269 -5.40 22.55 -25.70
N ILE A 270 -5.81 22.67 -24.44
CA ILE A 270 -5.99 21.53 -23.54
C ILE A 270 -7.43 21.02 -23.64
N LEU A 271 -7.67 20.15 -24.62
CA LEU A 271 -8.97 19.53 -24.86
C LEU A 271 -9.32 18.44 -23.82
N GLU A 272 -8.30 17.80 -23.24
CA GLU A 272 -8.43 16.70 -22.27
C GLU A 272 -7.81 17.10 -20.92
N PRO A 273 -8.52 17.89 -20.08
CA PRO A 273 -7.95 18.54 -18.90
C PRO A 273 -7.55 17.58 -17.77
N VAL A 274 -8.04 16.34 -17.77
CA VAL A 274 -7.57 15.31 -16.83
C VAL A 274 -6.36 14.61 -17.42
N ALA A 275 -6.52 13.93 -18.56
CA ALA A 275 -5.48 13.10 -19.16
C ALA A 275 -4.20 13.89 -19.51
N ALA A 276 -4.33 15.14 -19.98
CA ALA A 276 -3.18 15.98 -20.32
C ALA A 276 -2.35 16.41 -19.09
N ASN A 277 -2.84 16.18 -17.87
CA ASN A 277 -2.14 16.50 -16.62
C ASN A 277 -1.72 15.26 -15.84
N TYR A 278 -1.80 14.08 -16.46
CA TYR A 278 -1.22 12.85 -15.94
C TYR A 278 0.22 12.69 -16.39
N TYR A 279 1.08 12.31 -15.45
CA TYR A 279 2.50 12.07 -15.65
C TYR A 279 2.90 10.70 -15.07
N PRO A 280 3.98 10.08 -15.57
CA PRO A 280 4.55 8.88 -14.96
C PRO A 280 5.09 9.21 -13.57
N ILE A 281 4.64 8.49 -12.56
CA ILE A 281 5.13 8.56 -11.18
C ILE A 281 5.85 7.25 -10.91
N THR A 282 7.19 7.29 -10.87
CA THR A 282 8.03 6.10 -10.67
C THR A 282 8.60 6.00 -9.26
N SER A 283 8.51 7.09 -8.48
CA SER A 283 8.83 7.09 -7.06
C SER A 283 7.97 8.04 -6.24
N ALA A 284 7.70 9.26 -6.70
CA ALA A 284 7.01 10.24 -5.87
C ALA A 284 6.35 11.38 -6.65
N ILE A 285 5.24 11.86 -6.09
CA ILE A 285 4.52 13.07 -6.50
C ILE A 285 4.27 13.96 -5.27
N SER A 286 4.37 15.28 -5.42
CA SER A 286 4.10 16.21 -4.31
C SER A 286 3.43 17.52 -4.71
N ILE A 287 2.71 18.11 -3.76
CA ILE A 287 2.20 19.48 -3.78
C ILE A 287 2.64 20.19 -2.50
N GLU A 288 2.81 21.51 -2.58
CA GLU A 288 3.18 22.33 -1.44
C GLU A 288 2.59 23.74 -1.56
N ASP A 289 2.43 24.39 -0.41
CA ASP A 289 2.23 25.83 -0.27
C ASP A 289 3.35 26.40 0.63
N GLU A 290 3.18 27.61 1.16
CA GLU A 290 4.18 28.28 2.00
C GLU A 290 4.39 27.58 3.37
N GLU A 291 3.42 26.78 3.84
CA GLU A 291 3.43 26.19 5.18
C GLU A 291 3.55 24.66 5.18
N THR A 292 2.99 23.99 4.18
CA THR A 292 2.74 22.55 4.20
C THR A 292 3.12 21.91 2.87
N LYS A 293 3.76 20.74 2.96
CA LYS A 293 4.05 19.87 1.82
C LYS A 293 3.39 18.51 2.02
N LEU A 294 2.71 18.02 0.98
CA LEU A 294 2.26 16.64 0.87
C LEU A 294 3.09 15.94 -0.20
N ALA A 295 3.73 14.84 0.16
CA ALA A 295 4.38 13.93 -0.78
C ALA A 295 3.77 12.54 -0.68
N VAL A 296 3.50 11.91 -1.82
CA VAL A 296 3.04 10.53 -1.93
C VAL A 296 4.11 9.74 -2.66
N LEU A 297 4.62 8.69 -2.01
CA LEU A 297 5.61 7.78 -2.56
C LEU A 297 4.93 6.51 -3.06
N THR A 298 5.37 5.99 -4.20
CA THR A 298 4.78 4.81 -4.83
C THR A 298 5.69 3.59 -4.70
N ASP A 299 5.09 2.40 -4.63
CA ASP A 299 5.82 1.12 -4.61
C ASP A 299 6.11 0.58 -6.02
N ARG A 300 5.53 1.21 -7.04
CA ARG A 300 5.63 0.85 -8.47
C ARG A 300 5.35 2.07 -9.35
N ALA A 301 5.59 1.90 -10.66
CA ALA A 301 5.22 2.91 -11.65
C ALA A 301 3.69 3.04 -11.75
N GLN A 302 3.18 4.27 -11.67
CA GLN A 302 1.77 4.62 -11.77
C GLN A 302 1.61 5.88 -12.62
N GLY A 303 0.42 6.13 -13.14
CA GLY A 303 0.05 7.43 -13.70
C GLY A 303 -0.55 8.31 -12.60
N GLY A 304 -0.18 9.58 -12.52
CA GLY A 304 -0.77 10.48 -11.53
C GLY A 304 -0.64 11.95 -11.89
N GLY A 305 -1.35 12.80 -11.14
CA GLY A 305 -1.38 14.24 -11.36
C GLY A 305 -2.10 15.03 -10.28
N SER A 306 -2.15 16.35 -10.43
CA SER A 306 -2.93 17.26 -9.59
C SER A 306 -4.01 17.97 -10.41
N ILE A 307 -5.24 17.44 -10.38
CA ILE A 307 -6.34 17.90 -11.24
C ILE A 307 -7.08 19.12 -10.66
N ALA A 308 -7.01 19.33 -9.34
CA ALA A 308 -7.46 20.53 -8.64
C ALA A 308 -6.43 20.96 -7.59
N ASP A 309 -6.45 22.22 -7.16
CA ASP A 309 -5.53 22.68 -6.12
C ASP A 309 -5.77 21.93 -4.80
N GLY A 310 -4.68 21.63 -4.10
CA GLY A 310 -4.73 20.82 -2.88
C GLY A 310 -4.97 19.33 -3.11
N THR A 311 -5.00 18.86 -4.37
CA THR A 311 -5.24 17.46 -4.71
C THR A 311 -4.05 16.79 -5.36
N LEU A 312 -3.86 15.51 -5.05
CA LEU A 312 -3.02 14.57 -5.78
C LEU A 312 -3.83 13.32 -6.08
N GLU A 313 -3.68 12.74 -7.26
CA GLU A 313 -4.28 11.45 -7.58
C GLU A 313 -3.31 10.53 -8.31
N LEU A 314 -3.43 9.24 -7.98
CA LEU A 314 -2.66 8.15 -8.57
C LEU A 314 -3.63 7.12 -9.10
N MET A 315 -3.49 6.74 -10.37
CA MET A 315 -4.23 5.64 -10.96
C MET A 315 -3.60 4.31 -10.53
N VAL A 316 -4.37 3.53 -9.76
CA VAL A 316 -3.88 2.31 -9.10
C VAL A 316 -4.19 1.05 -9.90
N HIS A 317 -5.30 1.04 -10.66
CA HIS A 317 -5.66 -0.08 -11.52
C HIS A 317 -6.65 0.38 -12.61
N ARG A 318 -6.75 -0.35 -13.72
CA ARG A 318 -7.61 -0.04 -14.86
C ARG A 318 -8.15 -1.33 -15.45
N ARG A 319 -9.43 -1.34 -15.82
CA ARG A 319 -10.00 -2.39 -16.66
C ARG A 319 -10.89 -1.75 -17.72
N LEU A 320 -10.56 -2.00 -18.98
CA LEU A 320 -11.14 -1.34 -20.14
C LEU A 320 -11.97 -2.32 -20.95
N VAL A 321 -12.93 -1.80 -21.71
CA VAL A 321 -13.87 -2.60 -22.52
C VAL A 321 -13.73 -2.32 -24.03
N ASN A 322 -12.82 -1.43 -24.42
CA ASN A 322 -12.51 -1.09 -25.81
C ASN A 322 -10.99 -1.06 -26.01
N ASP A 323 -10.56 -1.35 -27.23
CA ASP A 323 -9.21 -1.08 -27.73
C ASP A 323 -9.08 0.41 -28.11
N ASP A 324 -7.88 0.98 -27.95
CA ASP A 324 -7.57 2.37 -28.34
C ASP A 324 -6.94 2.51 -29.74
N ASN A 325 -6.89 1.38 -30.47
CA ASN A 325 -6.46 1.26 -31.86
C ASN A 325 -4.98 1.63 -32.03
N TYR A 326 -4.17 1.11 -31.11
CA TYR A 326 -2.70 1.15 -31.12
C TYR A 326 -2.09 -0.26 -31.02
N THR A 327 -2.75 -1.26 -31.63
CA THR A 327 -2.27 -2.63 -31.89
C THR A 327 -2.36 -3.68 -30.76
N VAL A 328 -2.93 -3.38 -29.58
CA VAL A 328 -3.12 -4.38 -28.49
C VAL A 328 -4.46 -4.29 -27.77
#